data_AF-A0A958GU83-F1
#
_entry.id   AF-A0A958GU83-F1
#
_cell.length_a   1.000
_cell.length_b   1.000
_cell.length_c   1.000
_cell.angle_alpha   90.00
_cell.angle_beta   90.00
_cell.angle_gamma   90.00
#
_symmetry.space_group_name_H-M   'P 1'
#
loop_
_entity.id
_entity.type
_entity.pdbx_description
1 polymer ?
#
loop_
_entity_poly.entity_id
_entity_poly.type
_entity_poly.pdbx_seq_one_letter_code
_entity_poly.pdbx_strand_id
1 'polypeptide(L)'
;MAQPERILLAGMMGSGKSSVGALLAARLGRPFVDLDAWVVEQAGRSITEIFAVEGEAGFRARERAALAGLEALPEAVVALGGGTLLDPESRARLRGMGRLICLTASPDRLARRLAAAPALERPLLAP
;
A
#
# COMPACT_ATOMS: atom_id res chain seq x y z
N MET A 1 -11.19 -18.15 19.46
CA MET A 1 -11.33 -17.79 18.04
C MET A 1 -10.70 -16.42 17.86
N ALA A 2 -9.74 -16.24 16.95
CA ALA A 2 -9.15 -14.92 16.73
C ALA A 2 -10.25 -13.99 16.20
N GLN A 3 -10.43 -12.83 16.82
CA GLN A 3 -11.38 -11.83 16.35
C GLN A 3 -11.04 -11.44 14.90
N PRO A 4 -12.04 -11.11 14.07
CA PRO A 4 -11.77 -10.70 12.70
C PRO A 4 -10.98 -9.38 12.74
N GLU A 5 -9.70 -9.47 12.43
CA GLU A 5 -8.75 -8.35 12.47
C GLU A 5 -8.21 -8.09 11.06
N ARG A 6 -8.13 -6.80 10.69
CA ARG A 6 -7.67 -6.32 9.38
C ARG A 6 -6.22 -6.74 9.20
N ILE A 7 -5.87 -7.18 8.00
CA ILE A 7 -4.49 -7.58 7.69
C ILE A 7 -3.85 -6.48 6.87
N LEU A 8 -2.77 -5.91 7.39
CA LEU A 8 -2.04 -4.80 6.79
C LEU A 8 -0.71 -5.34 6.25
N LEU A 9 -0.52 -5.32 4.93
CA LEU A 9 0.68 -5.81 4.27
C LEU A 9 1.61 -4.64 3.95
N ALA A 10 2.77 -4.62 4.60
CA ALA A 10 3.85 -3.68 4.34
C ALA A 10 5.02 -4.33 3.59
N GLY A 11 5.95 -3.52 3.11
CA GLY A 11 7.18 -3.98 2.46
C GLY A 11 7.50 -3.21 1.18
N MET A 12 8.70 -3.41 0.66
CA MET A 12 9.20 -2.69 -0.50
C MET A 12 8.37 -2.98 -1.77
N MET A 13 8.40 -2.09 -2.76
CA MET A 13 7.85 -2.38 -4.09
C MET A 13 8.45 -3.70 -4.64
N GLY A 14 7.63 -4.53 -5.28
CA GLY A 14 8.07 -5.86 -5.75
C GLY A 14 8.16 -6.94 -4.66
N SER A 15 7.89 -6.64 -3.39
CA SER A 15 7.86 -7.66 -2.32
C SER A 15 6.69 -8.66 -2.48
N GLY A 16 5.66 -8.28 -3.24
CA GLY A 16 4.50 -9.12 -3.54
C GLY A 16 3.24 -8.77 -2.73
N LYS A 17 3.16 -7.58 -2.12
CA LYS A 17 2.00 -7.13 -1.32
C LYS A 17 0.67 -7.32 -2.05
N SER A 18 0.54 -6.82 -3.29
CA SER A 18 -0.73 -6.92 -4.02
C SER A 18 -1.04 -8.37 -4.42
N SER A 19 -0.05 -9.15 -4.86
CA SER A 19 -0.24 -10.57 -5.21
C SER A 19 -0.60 -11.45 -4.01
N VAL A 20 0.16 -11.34 -2.91
CA VAL A 20 -0.10 -12.07 -1.66
C VAL A 20 -1.40 -11.61 -1.02
N GLY A 21 -1.66 -10.30 -1.04
CA GLY A 21 -2.87 -9.69 -0.48
C GLY A 21 -4.14 -10.17 -1.18
N ALA A 22 -4.17 -10.18 -2.51
CA ALA A 22 -5.31 -10.69 -3.27
C ALA A 22 -5.60 -12.17 -2.97
N LEU A 23 -4.55 -13.02 -2.92
CA LEU A 23 -4.69 -14.44 -2.60
C LEU A 23 -5.16 -14.68 -1.16
N LEU A 24 -4.67 -13.87 -0.22
CA LEU A 24 -5.06 -13.94 1.19
C LEU A 24 -6.50 -13.48 1.40
N ALA A 25 -6.90 -12.37 0.77
CA ALA A 25 -8.25 -11.85 0.80
C ALA A 25 -9.26 -12.89 0.28
N ALA A 26 -8.96 -13.51 -0.86
CA ALA A 26 -9.79 -14.57 -1.44
C ALA A 26 -9.92 -15.78 -0.50
N ARG A 27 -8.83 -16.22 0.13
CA ARG A 27 -8.87 -17.33 1.11
C ARG A 27 -9.66 -17.00 2.38
N LEU A 28 -9.68 -15.73 2.78
CA LEU A 28 -10.39 -15.28 3.98
C LEU A 28 -11.83 -14.85 3.70
N GLY A 29 -12.25 -14.78 2.44
CA GLY A 29 -13.56 -14.24 2.06
C GLY A 29 -13.69 -12.75 2.41
N ARG A 30 -12.60 -11.98 2.31
CA ARG A 30 -12.55 -10.55 2.67
C ARG A 30 -12.22 -9.68 1.46
N PRO A 31 -12.57 -8.39 1.47
CA PRO A 31 -12.11 -7.45 0.46
C PRO A 31 -10.59 -7.31 0.46
N PHE A 32 -10.03 -7.09 -0.73
CA PHE A 32 -8.65 -6.65 -0.91
C PHE A 32 -8.63 -5.16 -1.26
N VAL A 33 -7.77 -4.39 -0.59
CA VAL A 33 -7.57 -2.96 -0.84
C VAL A 33 -6.10 -2.73 -1.13
N ASP A 34 -5.77 -2.08 -2.25
CA ASP A 34 -4.45 -1.53 -2.51
C ASP A 34 -4.48 -0.03 -2.23
N LEU A 35 -3.74 0.42 -1.22
CA LEU A 35 -3.81 1.80 -0.73
C LEU A 35 -3.37 2.82 -1.79
N ASP A 36 -2.34 2.48 -2.57
CA ASP A 36 -1.83 3.35 -3.63
C ASP A 36 -2.88 3.49 -4.75
N ALA A 37 -3.52 2.38 -5.13
CA ALA A 37 -4.60 2.39 -6.11
C ALA A 37 -5.81 3.19 -5.62
N TRP A 38 -6.14 3.08 -4.33
CA TRP A 38 -7.25 3.82 -3.75
C TRP A 38 -6.98 5.33 -3.69
N VAL A 39 -5.74 5.74 -3.40
CA VAL A 39 -5.32 7.14 -3.48
C VAL A 39 -5.47 7.69 -4.90
N VAL A 40 -5.07 6.93 -5.92
CA VAL A 40 -5.23 7.30 -7.35
C VAL A 40 -6.70 7.45 -7.72
N GLU A 41 -7.53 6.48 -7.32
CA GLU A 41 -8.97 6.50 -7.57
C GLU A 41 -9.63 7.74 -6.97
N GLN A 42 -9.33 8.06 -5.70
CA GLN A 42 -9.85 9.26 -5.03
C GLN A 42 -9.32 10.56 -5.63
N ALA A 43 -8.07 10.55 -6.12
CA ALA A 43 -7.47 11.73 -6.74
C ALA A 43 -7.98 12.00 -8.16
N GLY A 44 -8.51 10.98 -8.84
CA GLY A 44 -8.95 11.06 -10.24
C GLY A 44 -7.80 11.30 -11.23
N ARG A 45 -6.56 11.01 -10.83
CA ARG A 45 -5.34 11.24 -11.61
C ARG A 45 -4.22 10.31 -11.15
N SER A 46 -3.23 10.10 -12.01
CA SER A 46 -2.19 9.11 -11.78
C SER A 46 -1.25 9.49 -10.63
N ILE A 47 -0.50 8.50 -10.10
CA ILE A 47 0.52 8.76 -9.07
C ILE A 47 1.54 9.76 -9.62
N THR A 48 1.95 9.62 -10.88
CA THR A 48 2.90 10.53 -11.52
C THR A 48 2.39 11.96 -11.51
N GLU A 49 1.12 12.18 -11.85
CA GLU A 49 0.50 13.50 -11.84
C GLU A 49 0.39 14.09 -10.44
N ILE A 50 0.06 13.27 -9.43
CA ILE A 50 0.04 13.69 -8.02
C ILE A 50 1.42 14.18 -7.59
N PHE A 51 2.47 13.39 -7.87
CA PHE A 51 3.85 13.78 -7.52
C PHE A 51 4.33 15.01 -8.29
N ALA A 52 3.97 15.13 -9.57
CA ALA A 52 4.35 16.29 -10.38
C ALA A 52 3.71 17.60 -9.88
N VAL A 53 2.45 17.55 -9.42
CA VAL A 53 1.70 18.74 -8.99
C VAL A 53 1.88 19.06 -7.51
N GLU A 54 1.88 18.04 -6.65
CA GLU A 54 1.84 18.21 -5.19
C GLU A 54 3.13 17.75 -4.48
N GLY A 55 4.05 17.15 -5.22
CA GLY A 55 5.26 16.54 -4.66
C GLY A 55 4.96 15.35 -3.76
N GLU A 56 6.01 14.87 -3.10
CA GLU A 56 5.88 13.79 -2.12
C GLU A 56 5.00 14.20 -0.94
N ALA A 57 5.09 15.45 -0.48
CA ALA A 57 4.31 15.94 0.67
C ALA A 57 2.80 15.83 0.43
N GLY A 58 2.33 16.19 -0.78
CA GLY A 58 0.92 16.03 -1.15
C GLY A 58 0.49 14.58 -1.27
N PHE A 59 1.32 13.73 -1.89
CA PHE A 59 1.06 12.29 -1.93
C PHE A 59 0.93 11.70 -0.51
N ARG A 60 1.83 12.06 0.41
CA ARG A 60 1.77 11.61 1.82
C ARG A 60 0.52 12.10 2.53
N ALA A 61 0.07 13.33 2.26
CA ALA A 61 -1.19 13.83 2.82
C ALA A 61 -2.40 13.02 2.32
N ARG A 62 -2.42 12.64 1.05
CA ARG A 62 -3.47 11.77 0.48
C ARG A 62 -3.41 10.35 1.03
N GLU A 63 -2.20 9.79 1.18
CA GLU A 63 -1.98 8.48 1.80
C GLU A 63 -2.53 8.44 3.24
N ARG A 64 -2.28 9.49 4.04
CA ARG A 64 -2.87 9.63 5.39
C ARG A 64 -4.39 9.70 5.38
N ALA A 65 -4.96 10.47 4.44
CA ALA A 65 -6.42 10.56 4.30
C ALA A 65 -7.04 9.21 3.89
N ALA A 66 -6.39 8.48 2.98
CA ALA A 66 -6.82 7.14 2.59
C ALA A 66 -6.75 6.15 3.76
N LEU A 67 -5.68 6.20 4.58
CA LEU A 67 -5.60 5.39 5.80
C LEU A 67 -6.76 5.69 6.76
N ALA A 68 -7.15 6.95 6.93
CA ALA A 68 -8.30 7.31 7.75
C ALA A 68 -9.61 6.71 7.20
N GLY A 69 -9.76 6.68 5.88
CA GLY A 69 -10.91 6.06 5.23
C GLY A 69 -11.04 4.55 5.48
N LEU A 70 -9.94 3.83 5.73
CA LEU A 70 -9.97 2.39 5.97
C LEU A 70 -10.77 2.03 7.23
N GLU A 71 -10.87 2.94 8.21
CA GLU A 71 -11.62 2.74 9.46
C GLU A 71 -13.13 2.55 9.20
N ALA A 72 -13.66 3.13 8.12
CA ALA A 72 -15.05 2.99 7.72
C ALA A 72 -15.33 1.73 6.89
N LEU A 73 -14.30 0.99 6.48
CA LEU A 73 -14.44 -0.23 5.68
C LEU A 73 -14.55 -1.47 6.56
N PRO A 74 -15.28 -2.51 6.12
CA PRO A 74 -15.26 -3.81 6.79
C PRO A 74 -13.85 -4.40 6.83
N GLU A 75 -13.67 -5.44 7.64
CA GLU A 75 -12.42 -6.17 7.81
C GLU A 75 -11.85 -6.63 6.47
N ALA A 76 -10.69 -6.10 6.10
CA ALA A 76 -10.08 -6.27 4.77
C ALA A 76 -8.62 -6.72 4.86
N VAL A 77 -8.08 -7.16 3.73
CA VAL A 77 -6.62 -7.28 3.53
C VAL A 77 -6.17 -6.07 2.75
N VAL A 78 -5.25 -5.28 3.32
CA VAL A 78 -4.80 -4.01 2.78
C VAL A 78 -3.33 -4.10 2.40
N ALA A 79 -2.99 -3.85 1.14
CA ALA A 79 -1.62 -3.58 0.71
C ALA A 79 -1.30 -2.10 0.92
N LEU A 80 -0.31 -1.81 1.77
CA LEU A 80 0.18 -0.46 2.02
C LEU A 80 1.18 -0.05 0.96
N GLY A 81 1.34 1.26 0.73
CA GLY A 81 2.40 1.81 -0.10
C GLY A 81 3.81 1.52 0.47
N GLY A 82 4.82 1.50 -0.39
CA GLY A 82 6.20 1.19 0.02
C GLY A 82 6.77 2.19 1.05
N GLY A 83 6.26 3.42 1.05
CA GLY A 83 6.67 4.49 1.94
C GLY A 83 5.74 4.75 3.14
N THR A 84 4.60 4.04 3.26
CA THR A 84 3.59 4.35 4.28
C THR A 84 4.14 4.31 5.71
N LEU A 85 5.08 3.38 5.98
CA LEU A 85 5.69 3.26 7.31
C LEU A 85 6.79 4.30 7.58
N LEU A 86 7.17 5.13 6.61
CA LEU A 86 8.16 6.20 6.83
C LEU A 86 7.50 7.41 7.51
N ASP A 87 6.21 7.63 7.25
CA ASP A 87 5.43 8.69 7.87
C ASP A 87 5.06 8.32 9.33
N PRO A 88 5.46 9.13 10.34
CA PRO A 88 5.18 8.82 11.75
C PRO A 88 3.69 8.75 12.10
N GLU A 89 2.86 9.59 11.47
CA GLU A 89 1.42 9.64 11.71
C GLU A 89 0.72 8.39 11.18
N SER A 90 1.08 7.98 9.96
CA SER A 90 0.62 6.73 9.33
C SER A 90 0.99 5.52 10.19
N ARG A 91 2.24 5.44 10.66
CA ARG A 91 2.65 4.39 11.60
C ARG A 91 1.83 4.38 12.88
N ALA A 92 1.53 5.55 13.46
CA ALA A 92 0.77 5.63 14.69
C ALA A 92 -0.66 5.10 14.49
N ARG A 93 -1.33 5.47 13.39
CA ARG A 93 -2.65 4.94 13.02
C ARG A 93 -2.62 3.43 12.84
N LEU A 94 -1.67 2.91 12.05
CA LEU A 94 -1.62 1.48 11.71
C LEU A 94 -1.48 0.54 12.92
N ARG A 95 -0.92 1.00 14.06
CA ARG A 95 -0.77 0.18 15.28
C ARG A 95 -2.10 -0.31 15.87
N GLY A 96 -3.19 0.44 15.69
CA GLY A 96 -4.50 0.09 16.21
C GLY A 96 -5.47 -0.48 15.17
N MET A 97 -5.10 -0.45 13.89
CA MET A 97 -6.01 -0.75 12.79
C MET A 97 -6.11 -2.25 12.45
N GLY A 98 -5.16 -3.05 12.93
CA GLY A 98 -5.12 -4.49 12.75
C GLY A 98 -3.70 -5.06 12.72
N ARG A 99 -3.55 -6.24 12.11
CA ARG A 99 -2.29 -6.98 12.10
C ARG A 99 -1.37 -6.54 10.98
N LEU A 100 -0.26 -5.91 11.35
CA LEU A 100 0.80 -5.51 10.40
C LEU A 100 1.76 -6.68 10.08
N ILE A 101 1.86 -7.03 8.81
CA ILE A 101 2.75 -8.08 8.28
C ILE A 101 3.70 -7.43 7.26
N CYS A 102 5.00 -7.50 7.51
CA CYS A 102 6.00 -7.00 6.58
C CYS A 102 6.49 -8.12 5.66
N LEU A 103 6.20 -8.01 4.36
CA LEU A 103 6.73 -8.90 3.33
C LEU A 103 8.14 -8.45 2.94
N THR A 104 9.11 -9.31 3.19
CA THR A 104 10.53 -9.06 2.91
C THR A 104 11.03 -9.90 1.74
N ALA A 105 11.98 -9.36 0.99
CA ALA A 105 12.72 -10.06 -0.05
C ALA A 105 14.11 -9.42 -0.19
N SER A 106 15.09 -10.17 -0.71
CA SER A 106 16.42 -9.62 -0.94
C SER A 106 16.39 -8.53 -2.04
N PRO A 107 17.27 -7.52 -1.97
CA PRO A 107 17.36 -6.47 -3.00
C PRO A 107 17.45 -7.03 -4.43
N ASP A 108 18.24 -8.08 -4.65
CA ASP A 108 18.35 -8.73 -5.97
C ASP A 108 17.02 -9.30 -6.47
N ARG A 109 16.21 -9.90 -5.58
CA ARG A 109 14.89 -10.42 -5.94
C ARG A 109 13.93 -9.28 -6.25
N LEU A 110 13.98 -8.20 -5.47
CA LEU A 110 13.15 -7.01 -5.72
C LEU A 110 13.50 -6.41 -7.09
N ALA A 111 14.78 -6.18 -7.37
CA ALA A 111 15.26 -5.65 -8.65
C ALA A 111 14.82 -6.52 -9.83
N ARG A 112 15.01 -7.85 -9.76
CA ARG A 112 14.56 -8.78 -10.82
C ARG A 112 13.05 -8.71 -11.08
N ARG A 113 12.24 -8.68 -10.01
CA ARG A 113 10.77 -8.56 -10.13
C ARG A 113 10.36 -7.23 -10.72
N LEU A 114 11.03 -6.15 -10.33
CA LEU A 114 10.76 -4.81 -10.81
C LEU A 114 11.16 -4.64 -12.28
N ALA A 115 12.20 -5.33 -12.75
CA ALA A 115 12.62 -5.32 -14.15
C ALA A 115 11.70 -6.13 -15.07
N ALA A 116 11.07 -7.19 -14.57
CA ALA A 116 10.16 -8.05 -15.33
C ALA A 116 8.71 -7.50 -15.40
N ALA A 117 8.35 -6.54 -14.56
CA ALA A 117 7.04 -5.90 -14.58
C ALA A 117 6.94 -4.87 -15.72
N PRO A 118 5.75 -4.66 -16.34
CA PRO A 118 5.52 -3.50 -17.19
C PRO A 118 5.92 -2.23 -16.44
N ALA A 119 6.29 -1.17 -17.18
CA ALA A 119 6.66 0.11 -16.60
C ALA A 119 5.53 0.64 -15.70
N LEU A 120 5.60 0.28 -14.42
CA LEU A 120 4.78 0.88 -13.38
C LEU A 120 5.25 2.32 -13.28
N GLU A 121 4.31 3.25 -13.22
CA GLU A 121 4.56 4.65 -12.92
C GLU A 121 5.35 4.74 -11.61
N ARG A 122 6.65 5.04 -11.71
CA ARG A 122 7.59 5.06 -10.59
C ARG A 122 8.20 6.45 -10.47
N PRO A 123 7.51 7.42 -9.86
CA PRO A 123 7.97 8.79 -9.78
C PRO A 123 9.34 8.93 -9.09
N LEU A 124 9.64 8.06 -8.13
CA LEU A 124 10.90 8.06 -7.36
C LEU A 124 12.09 7.40 -8.09
N LEU A 125 11.86 6.79 -9.25
CA LEU A 125 12.89 6.15 -10.07
C LEU A 125 12.95 6.72 -11.50
N ALA A 126 12.21 7.81 -11.76
CA ALA A 126 12.37 8.57 -12.98
C ALA A 126 13.76 9.26 -12.94
N PRO A 127 14.50 9.26 -14.07
CA PRO A 127 15.81 9.92 -14.16
C PRO A 127 15.73 11.43 -13.97
#